data_AF-S6T6R9-F1
#
_entry.id   AF-S6T6R9-F1
#
_cell.length_a   1.000
_cell.length_b   1.000
_cell.length_c   1.000
_cell.angle_alpha   90.00
_cell.angle_beta   90.00
_cell.angle_gamma   90.00
#
_symmetry.space_group_name_H-M   'P 1'
#
loop_
_entity.id
_entity.type
_entity.pdbx_description
1 polymer ?
#
loop_
_entity_poly.entity_id
_entity_poly.type
_entity_poly.pdbx_seq_one_letter_code
_entity_poly.pdbx_strand_id
1 'polypeptide(L)'
;AAIDVLRAAAVHLDQAPTEPAEVLARRCRAYIEQSAELVIQHVGRAVGAGPYCKDAHFARLITDLPVFLRQSHAEQDLAALGQLAGKQSQAVRPWSL
;
A
#
# COMPACT_ATOMS: atom_id res chain seq x y z
N ALA A 1 0.97 3.23 11.88
CA ALA A 1 0.27 2.20 11.08
C ALA A 1 1.05 1.82 9.82
N ALA A 2 1.15 2.66 8.77
CA ALA A 2 1.89 2.33 7.53
C ALA A 2 3.33 1.89 7.76
N ILE A 3 4.10 2.65 8.55
CA ILE A 3 5.47 2.28 8.91
C ILE A 3 5.54 0.96 9.70
N ASP A 4 4.55 0.66 10.52
CA ASP A 4 4.53 -0.54 11.34
C ASP A 4 4.26 -1.78 10.48
N VAL A 5 3.42 -1.66 9.45
CA VAL A 5 3.22 -2.70 8.43
C VAL A 5 4.52 -3.02 7.70
N LEU A 6 5.28 -2.00 7.27
CA LEU A 6 6.57 -2.21 6.62
C LEU A 6 7.60 -2.84 7.55
N ARG A 7 7.69 -2.39 8.79
CA ARG A 7 8.59 -2.96 9.79
C ARG A 7 8.26 -4.42 10.10
N ALA A 8 6.98 -4.73 10.32
CA ALA A 8 6.55 -6.09 10.58
C ALA A 8 6.86 -7.02 9.38
N ALA A 9 6.65 -6.53 8.15
CA ALA A 9 6.98 -7.29 6.96
C ALA A 9 8.48 -7.52 6.78
N ALA A 10 9.31 -6.51 7.06
CA ALA A 10 10.76 -6.63 7.04
C ALA A 10 11.25 -7.67 8.06
N VAL A 11 10.75 -7.61 9.31
CA VAL A 11 11.08 -8.59 10.34
C VAL A 11 10.71 -10.02 9.91
N HIS A 12 9.54 -10.19 9.29
CA HIS A 12 9.12 -11.51 8.80
C HIS A 12 10.03 -12.02 7.67
N LEU A 13 10.40 -11.16 6.72
CA LEU A 13 11.32 -11.49 5.64
C LEU A 13 12.72 -11.87 6.16
N ASP A 14 13.23 -11.13 7.14
CA ASP A 14 14.54 -11.38 7.74
C ASP A 14 14.56 -12.73 8.49
N GLN A 15 13.44 -13.12 9.10
CA GLN A 15 13.31 -14.38 9.85
C GLN A 15 13.12 -15.61 8.94
N ALA A 16 12.48 -15.43 7.79
CA ALA A 16 12.12 -16.53 6.88
C ALA A 16 12.42 -16.17 5.41
N PRO A 17 13.70 -15.92 5.04
CA PRO A 17 14.05 -15.36 3.73
C PRO A 17 13.77 -16.29 2.54
N THR A 18 13.58 -17.59 2.80
CA THR A 18 13.28 -18.59 1.77
C THR A 18 11.78 -18.90 1.64
N GLU A 19 10.94 -18.37 2.53
CA GLU A 19 9.50 -18.62 2.47
C GLU A 19 8.82 -17.74 1.40
N PRO A 20 7.71 -18.21 0.78
CA PRO A 20 6.96 -17.41 -0.18
C PRO A 20 6.37 -16.15 0.48
N ALA A 21 6.92 -14.98 0.15
CA ALA A 21 6.47 -13.70 0.70
C ALA A 21 5.53 -12.91 -0.22
N GLU A 22 5.05 -13.48 -1.33
CA GLU A 22 4.26 -12.74 -2.33
C GLU A 22 2.99 -12.12 -1.71
N VAL A 23 2.24 -12.88 -0.91
CA VAL A 23 1.02 -12.39 -0.25
C VAL A 23 1.33 -11.25 0.70
N LEU A 24 2.40 -11.36 1.49
CA LEU A 24 2.84 -10.32 2.41
C LEU A 24 3.25 -9.05 1.63
N ALA A 25 4.09 -9.19 0.60
CA ALA A 25 4.55 -8.08 -0.22
C ALA A 25 3.38 -7.34 -0.90
N ARG A 26 2.42 -8.08 -1.49
CA ARG A 26 1.22 -7.50 -2.12
C ARG A 26 0.34 -6.78 -1.11
N ARG A 27 0.13 -7.35 0.09
CA ARG A 27 -0.61 -6.68 1.18
C ARG A 27 0.07 -5.39 1.62
N CYS A 28 1.39 -5.41 1.80
CA CYS A 28 2.15 -4.20 2.15
C CYS A 28 2.01 -3.13 1.08
N ARG A 29 2.20 -3.48 -0.21
CA ARG A 29 2.05 -2.53 -1.33
C ARG A 29 0.65 -1.90 -1.36
N ALA A 30 -0.39 -2.72 -1.28
CA ALA A 30 -1.77 -2.25 -1.26
C ALA A 30 -2.04 -1.29 -0.09
N TYR A 31 -1.60 -1.65 1.11
CA TYR A 31 -1.81 -0.82 2.31
C TYR A 31 -1.06 0.51 2.24
N ILE A 32 0.19 0.50 1.75
CA ILE A 32 1.01 1.71 1.60
C ILE A 32 0.47 2.64 0.52
N GLU A 33 0.06 2.09 -0.62
CA GLU A 33 -0.59 2.86 -1.68
C GLU A 33 -1.84 3.55 -1.16
N GLN A 34 -2.78 2.80 -0.55
CA GLN A 34 -3.99 3.36 0.04
C GLN A 34 -3.68 4.42 1.10
N SER A 35 -2.71 4.17 1.99
CA SER A 35 -2.33 5.12 3.03
C SER A 35 -1.77 6.42 2.45
N ALA A 36 -0.93 6.33 1.43
CA ALA A 36 -0.34 7.49 0.77
C ALA A 36 -1.39 8.32 0.02
N GLU A 37 -2.33 7.67 -0.69
CA GLU A 37 -3.43 8.35 -1.37
C GLU A 37 -4.33 9.11 -0.39
N LEU A 38 -4.67 8.49 0.75
CA LEU A 38 -5.43 9.15 1.81
C LEU A 38 -4.68 10.36 2.37
N VAL A 39 -3.37 10.24 2.61
CA VAL A 39 -2.54 11.36 3.08
C VAL A 39 -2.53 12.50 2.07
N ILE A 40 -2.28 12.23 0.79
CA ILE A 40 -2.28 13.24 -0.27
C ILE A 40 -3.65 13.95 -0.31
N GLN A 41 -4.74 13.19 -0.29
CA GLN A 41 -6.10 13.73 -0.35
C GLN A 41 -6.43 14.60 0.87
N HIS A 42 -6.17 14.11 2.08
CA HIS A 42 -6.55 14.80 3.31
C HIS A 42 -5.66 15.99 3.60
N VAL A 43 -4.34 15.85 3.43
CA VAL A 43 -3.39 16.96 3.64
C VAL A 43 -3.65 18.06 2.62
N GLY A 44 -3.84 17.72 1.34
CA GLY A 44 -4.13 18.70 0.30
C GLY A 44 -5.37 19.55 0.60
N ARG A 45 -6.43 18.93 1.12
CA ARG A 45 -7.64 19.65 1.57
C ARG A 45 -7.40 20.47 2.83
N ALA A 46 -6.65 19.95 3.79
CA ALA A 46 -6.43 20.60 5.09
C ALA A 46 -5.58 21.87 4.97
N VAL A 47 -4.59 21.89 4.07
CA VAL A 47 -3.64 23.00 3.96
C VAL A 47 -4.04 24.09 2.96
N GLY A 48 -5.01 23.79 2.09
CA GLY A 48 -5.48 24.68 1.03
C GLY A 48 -4.42 24.97 -0.04
N ALA A 49 -4.68 25.96 -0.90
CA ALA A 49 -3.82 26.26 -2.05
C ALA A 49 -2.45 26.87 -1.70
N GLY A 50 -2.29 27.41 -0.48
CA GLY A 50 -1.09 28.15 -0.07
C GLY A 50 0.22 27.37 -0.27
N PRO A 51 0.38 26.20 0.36
CA PRO A 51 1.60 25.39 0.22
C PRO A 51 1.89 24.92 -1.21
N TYR A 52 0.86 24.66 -2.02
CA TYR A 52 1.06 24.29 -3.43
C TYR A 52 1.77 25.37 -4.25
N CYS A 53 1.59 26.64 -3.89
CA CYS A 53 2.16 27.77 -4.63
C CYS A 53 3.40 28.36 -3.97
N LYS A 54 3.52 28.26 -2.64
CA LYS A 54 4.52 29.00 -1.85
C LYS A 54 5.58 28.12 -1.21
N ASP A 55 5.37 26.81 -1.18
CA ASP A 55 6.33 25.83 -0.66
C ASP A 55 6.71 24.85 -1.78
N ALA A 56 7.87 25.10 -2.39
CA ALA A 56 8.39 24.25 -3.46
C ALA A 56 8.67 22.82 -3.00
N HIS A 57 8.99 22.61 -1.73
CA HIS A 57 9.22 21.28 -1.19
C HIS A 57 7.91 20.49 -1.08
N PHE A 58 6.88 21.11 -0.51
CA PHE A 58 5.54 20.51 -0.44
C PHE A 58 4.98 20.21 -1.84
N ALA A 59 5.04 21.19 -2.75
CA ALA A 59 4.54 21.04 -4.11
C ALA A 59 5.18 19.84 -4.81
N ARG A 60 6.51 19.71 -4.70
CA ARG A 60 7.25 18.59 -5.28
C ARG A 60 6.85 17.25 -4.66
N LEU A 61 6.73 17.15 -3.34
CA LEU A 61 6.31 15.90 -2.68
C LEU A 61 4.92 15.43 -3.16
N ILE A 62 3.95 16.34 -3.22
CA ILE A 62 2.57 16.00 -3.62
C ILE A 62 2.46 15.68 -5.11
N THR A 63 3.28 16.31 -5.97
CA THR A 63 3.30 16.02 -7.40
C THR A 63 4.05 14.73 -7.74
N ASP A 64 5.18 14.47 -7.07
CA ASP A 64 6.05 13.35 -7.40
C ASP A 64 5.55 12.03 -6.78
N LEU A 65 5.02 12.06 -5.54
CA LEU A 65 4.60 10.85 -4.84
C LEU A 65 3.61 9.98 -5.63
N PRO A 66 2.56 10.53 -6.29
CA PRO A 66 1.69 9.75 -7.17
C PRO A 66 2.44 8.96 -8.25
N VAL A 67 3.52 9.51 -8.81
CA VAL A 67 4.33 8.82 -9.83
C VAL A 67 4.98 7.57 -9.25
N PHE A 68 5.52 7.65 -8.04
CA PHE A 68 6.10 6.49 -7.35
C PHE A 68 5.03 5.44 -7.01
N LEU A 69 3.82 5.87 -6.64
CA LEU A 69 2.72 4.94 -6.34
C LEU A 69 2.30 4.12 -7.58
N ARG A 70 2.41 4.68 -8.79
CA ARG A 70 2.10 3.96 -10.04
C ARG A 70 3.12 2.89 -10.45
N GLN A 71 4.17 2.65 -9.67
CA GLN A 71 4.92 1.39 -9.75
C GLN A 71 4.08 0.18 -9.25
N SER A 72 2.98 0.48 -8.55
CA SER A 72 1.86 -0.41 -8.28
C SER A 72 0.82 -0.31 -9.38
N HIS A 73 0.26 -1.45 -9.79
CA HIS A 73 -0.82 -1.51 -10.79
C HIS A 73 -2.20 -1.38 -10.14
N ALA A 74 -2.27 -0.72 -8.97
CA ALA A 74 -3.49 -0.41 -8.22
C ALA A 74 -4.47 -1.61 -8.16
N GLU A 75 -5.65 -1.48 -8.77
CA GLU A 75 -6.71 -2.49 -8.74
C GLU A 75 -6.30 -3.83 -9.35
N GLN A 76 -5.37 -3.83 -10.30
CA GLN A 76 -4.85 -5.07 -10.88
C GLN A 76 -4.01 -5.86 -9.86
N ASP A 77 -3.21 -5.16 -9.05
CA ASP A 77 -2.46 -5.77 -7.95
C ASP A 77 -3.39 -6.24 -6.82
N LEU A 78 -4.47 -5.50 -6.54
CA LEU A 78 -5.52 -5.92 -5.60
C LEU A 78 -6.27 -7.17 -6.10
N ALA A 79 -6.58 -7.25 -7.39
CA ALA A 79 -7.22 -8.41 -7.98
C ALA A 79 -6.32 -9.65 -7.87
N ALA A 80 -5.03 -9.51 -8.17
CA ALA A 80 -4.05 -10.59 -8.00
C ALA A 80 -3.95 -11.03 -6.53
N LEU A 81 -3.92 -10.09 -5.59
CA LEU A 81 -3.96 -10.39 -4.16
C LEU A 81 -5.25 -11.13 -3.74
N GLY A 82 -6.40 -10.73 -4.27
CA GLY A 82 -7.68 -11.40 -4.03
C GLY A 82 -7.69 -12.84 -4.50
N GLN A 83 -7.12 -13.12 -5.68
CA GLN A 83 -6.98 -14.50 -6.19
C GLN A 83 -6.10 -15.36 -5.28
N LEU A 84 -4.98 -14.82 -4.79
CA LEU A 84 -4.08 -15.52 -3.88
C LEU A 84 -4.76 -15.80 -2.53
N ALA A 85 -5.45 -14.80 -1.97
CA ALA A 85 -6.19 -14.95 -0.72
C ALA A 85 -7.34 -15.97 -0.84
N GLY A 86 -8.06 -15.98 -1.97
CA GLY A 86 -9.13 -16.95 -2.24
C GLY A 86 -8.63 -18.40 -2.28
N LYS A 87 -7.47 -18.64 -2.91
CA LYS A 87 -6.82 -19.98 -2.93
C LYS A 87 -6.43 -20.45 -1.53
N GLN A 88 -5.94 -19.55 -0.67
CA GLN A 88 -5.59 -19.86 0.71
C GLN A 88 -6.84 -20.17 1.56
N SER A 89 -7.93 -19.42 1.35
CA SER A 89 -9.20 -19.61 2.05
C SER A 89 -9.96 -20.86 1.63
N GLN A 90 -9.79 -21.39 0.42
CA GLN A 90 -10.41 -22.67 0.02
C GLN A 90 -9.95 -23.88 0.87
N ALA A 91 -8.80 -23.77 1.54
CA ALA A 91 -8.35 -24.77 2.52
C ALA A 91 -9.18 -24.77 3.83
N VAL A 92 -9.91 -23.68 4.10
CA VAL A 92 -10.73 -23.50 5.30
C VAL A 92 -12.14 -23.15 4.85
N ARG A 93 -13.05 -24.14 4.77
CA ARG A 93 -14.44 -23.95 4.27
C ARG A 93 -15.10 -22.72 4.91
N PRO A 94 -15.26 -21.58 4.19
CA PRO A 94 -15.64 -20.35 4.88
C PRO A 94 -17.14 -20.33 5.23
N TRP A 95 -18.02 -20.89 4.39
CA TRP A 95 -19.46 -20.90 4.65
C TRP A 95 -20.14 -22.06 3.90
N SER A 96 -20.06 -23.28 4.41
CA SER A 96 -20.98 -24.32 3.93
C SER A 96 -22.40 -23.94 4.37
N LEU A 97 -23.24 -23.55 3.40
CA LEU A 97 -24.69 -23.69 3.53
C LEU A 97 -25.06 -25.16 3.32
#